data_AF-A0A8E2EN77-F1
#
_entry.id   AF-A0A8E2EN77-F1
#
_cell.length_a   1.000
_cell.length_b   1.000
_cell.length_c   1.000
_cell.angle_alpha   90.00
_cell.angle_beta   90.00
_cell.angle_gamma   90.00
#
_symmetry.space_group_name_H-M   'P 1'
#
loop_
_entity.id
_entity.type
_entity.pdbx_description
1 polymer ?
#
loop_
_entity_poly.entity_id
_entity_poly.type
_entity_poly.pdbx_seq_one_letter_code
_entity_poly.pdbx_strand_id
1 'polypeptide(L)'
;DAATIKREVLEKRRHILGDEHPDTIAAMNNLANTLGDLGQHQNAATIFREVLEKSRRILGDEHPDTITAINNLAITLRNLRQH
;
A
#
# COMPACT_ATOMS: atom_id res chain seq x y z
N ASP A 1 14.44 -2.94 -11.06
CA ASP A 1 13.13 -2.61 -11.67
C ASP A 1 12.41 -1.56 -10.81
N ALA A 2 11.22 -1.09 -11.23
CA ALA A 2 10.47 -0.07 -10.51
C ALA A 2 10.08 -0.49 -9.07
N ALA A 3 9.84 -1.78 -8.83
CA ALA A 3 9.51 -2.29 -7.49
C ALA A 3 10.71 -2.15 -6.54
N THR A 4 11.93 -2.46 -7.00
CA THR A 4 13.14 -2.30 -6.19
C THR A 4 13.37 -0.85 -5.77
N ILE A 5 13.25 0.11 -6.69
CA ILE A 5 13.40 1.55 -6.37
C ILE A 5 12.33 1.99 -5.35
N LYS A 6 11.08 1.54 -5.53
CA LYS A 6 10.00 1.86 -4.59
C LYS A 6 10.20 1.25 -3.20
N ARG A 7 10.81 0.06 -3.08
CA ARG A 7 11.21 -0.51 -1.78
C ARG A 7 12.26 0.35 -1.09
N GLU A 8 13.30 0.76 -1.82
CA GLU A 8 14.36 1.61 -1.26
C GLU A 8 13.80 2.96 -0.78
N VAL A 9 12.91 3.58 -1.56
CA VAL A 9 12.20 4.81 -1.16
C VAL A 9 11.37 4.58 0.11
N LEU A 10 10.65 3.47 0.19
CA LEU A 10 9.85 3.12 1.37
C LEU A 10 10.74 2.96 2.60
N GLU A 11 11.85 2.22 2.51
CA GLU A 11 12.78 2.03 3.62
C GLU A 11 13.36 3.35 4.13
N LYS A 12 13.79 4.22 3.21
CA LYS A 12 14.29 5.56 3.57
C LYS A 12 13.23 6.41 4.25
N ARG A 13 11.99 6.41 3.75
CA ARG A 13 10.88 7.16 4.37
C ARG A 13 10.50 6.62 5.74
N ARG A 14 10.44 5.29 5.90
CA ARG A 14 10.23 4.65 7.22
C ARG A 14 11.31 5.07 8.20
N HIS A 15 12.57 5.09 7.78
CA HIS A 15 13.69 5.47 8.63
C HIS A 15 13.66 6.96 9.04
N ILE A 16 13.35 7.86 8.10
CA ILE A 16 13.44 9.32 8.33
C ILE A 16 12.15 9.88 8.95
N LEU A 17 10.98 9.45 8.48
CA LEU A 17 9.68 10.01 8.81
C LEU A 17 8.87 9.14 9.77
N GLY A 18 9.22 7.85 9.87
CA GLY A 18 8.45 6.86 10.62
C GLY A 18 7.37 6.18 9.79
N ASP A 19 6.83 5.10 10.35
CA ASP A 19 5.91 4.17 9.69
C ASP A 19 4.48 4.71 9.51
N GLU A 20 4.11 5.75 10.25
CA GLU A 20 2.76 6.36 10.23
C GLU A 20 2.72 7.70 9.48
N HIS A 21 3.86 8.17 8.98
CA HIS A 21 3.89 9.41 8.22
C HIS A 21 3.12 9.27 6.90
N PRO A 22 2.29 10.26 6.49
CA PRO A 22 1.52 10.19 5.24
C PRO A 22 2.35 9.83 4.00
N ASP A 23 3.55 10.41 3.88
CA ASP A 23 4.47 10.08 2.76
C ASP A 23 4.99 8.63 2.79
N THR A 24 5.15 8.04 3.97
CA THR A 24 5.52 6.63 4.12
C THR A 24 4.36 5.74 3.65
N ILE A 25 3.14 6.05 4.09
CA ILE A 25 1.92 5.33 3.69
C ILE A 25 1.68 5.46 2.18
N ALA A 26 1.91 6.64 1.60
CA ALA A 26 1.84 6.86 0.16
C ALA A 26 2.89 6.03 -0.61
N ALA A 27 4.11 5.90 -0.07
CA ALA A 27 5.15 5.04 -0.66
C ALA A 27 4.75 3.56 -0.63
N MET A 28 4.14 3.09 0.46
CA MET A 28 3.59 1.73 0.58
C MET A 28 2.53 1.47 -0.50
N ASN A 29 1.55 2.39 -0.64
CA ASN A 29 0.53 2.31 -1.69
C ASN A 29 1.15 2.21 -3.10
N ASN A 30 2.15 3.04 -3.39
CA ASN A 30 2.83 3.04 -4.68
C ASN A 30 3.59 1.74 -4.96
N LEU A 31 4.22 1.15 -3.95
CA LEU A 31 4.88 -0.14 -4.05
C LEU A 31 3.85 -1.25 -4.30
N ALA A 32 2.75 -1.27 -3.54
CA ALA A 32 1.68 -2.25 -3.69
C ALA A 32 1.06 -2.24 -5.09
N ASN A 33 0.78 -1.06 -5.65
CA ASN A 33 0.31 -0.91 -7.03
C ASN A 33 1.28 -1.56 -8.03
N THR A 34 2.57 -1.25 -7.94
CA THR A 34 3.57 -1.84 -8.86
C THR A 34 3.72 -3.34 -8.70
N LEU A 35 3.60 -3.89 -7.49
CA LEU A 35 3.59 -5.33 -7.29
C LEU A 35 2.34 -5.96 -7.96
N GLY A 36 1.19 -5.29 -7.87
CA GLY A 36 -0.04 -5.69 -8.57
C GLY A 36 0.13 -5.71 -10.09
N ASP A 37 0.73 -4.67 -10.68
CA ASP A 37 1.01 -4.57 -12.12
C ASP A 37 1.97 -5.67 -12.60
N LEU A 38 2.85 -6.16 -11.72
CA LEU A 38 3.77 -7.27 -11.96
C LEU A 38 3.13 -8.65 -11.70
N GLY A 39 1.83 -8.73 -11.42
CA GLY A 39 1.12 -9.97 -11.10
C GLY A 39 1.39 -10.53 -9.70
N GLN A 40 2.15 -9.82 -8.86
CA GLN A 40 2.49 -10.23 -7.49
C GLN A 40 1.38 -9.85 -6.50
N HIS A 41 0.14 -10.27 -6.79
CA HIS A 41 -1.07 -9.86 -6.07
C HIS A 41 -1.05 -10.20 -4.57
N GLN A 42 -0.41 -11.31 -4.18
CA GLN A 42 -0.28 -11.67 -2.77
C GLN A 42 0.54 -10.64 -1.98
N ASN A 43 1.68 -10.20 -2.54
CA ASN A 43 2.54 -9.20 -1.90
C ASN A 43 1.86 -7.82 -1.87
N ALA A 44 1.20 -7.45 -2.97
CA ALA A 44 0.41 -6.22 -3.03
C ALA A 44 -0.70 -6.20 -1.95
N ALA A 45 -1.42 -7.30 -1.79
CA ALA A 45 -2.51 -7.41 -0.81
C ALA A 45 -2.00 -7.27 0.63
N THR A 46 -0.83 -7.83 0.95
CA THR A 46 -0.22 -7.66 2.28
C THR A 46 0.06 -6.18 2.57
N ILE A 47 0.66 -5.46 1.62
CA ILE A 47 0.98 -4.04 1.80
C ILE A 47 -0.30 -3.20 1.87
N PHE A 48 -1.30 -3.44 1.01
CA PHE A 48 -2.57 -2.70 1.08
C PHE A 48 -3.35 -2.92 2.38
N ARG A 49 -3.25 -4.09 3.01
CA ARG A 49 -3.81 -4.30 4.36
C ARG A 49 -3.13 -3.41 5.40
N GLU A 50 -1.81 -3.31 5.33
CA GLU A 50 -1.04 -2.46 6.24
C GLU A 50 -1.34 -0.97 6.03
N VAL A 51 -1.45 -0.52 4.78
CA VAL A 51 -1.92 0.83 4.44
C VAL A 51 -3.30 1.08 5.03
N LEU A 52 -4.25 0.15 4.82
CA LEU A 52 -5.63 0.31 5.30
C LEU A 52 -5.68 0.43 6.83
N GLU A 53 -4.93 -0.41 7.55
CA GLU A 53 -4.86 -0.36 9.00
C GLU A 53 -4.33 1.00 9.49
N LYS A 54 -3.24 1.48 8.90
CA LYS A 54 -2.64 2.78 9.25
C LYS A 54 -3.57 3.94 8.91
N SER A 55 -4.14 3.97 7.70
CA SER A 55 -5.07 5.03 7.28
C SER A 55 -6.30 5.09 8.17
N ARG A 56 -6.89 3.94 8.54
CA ARG A 56 -8.00 3.88 9.51
C ARG A 56 -7.63 4.48 10.86
N ARG A 57 -6.48 4.11 11.38
CA ARG A 57 -6.02 4.56 12.71
C ARG A 57 -5.73 6.07 12.74
N ILE A 58 -5.16 6.61 11.67
CA ILE A 58 -4.67 8.00 11.63
C ILE A 58 -5.75 8.97 11.15
N LEU A 59 -6.51 8.58 10.12
CA LEU A 59 -7.42 9.46 9.38
C LEU A 59 -8.89 9.13 9.62
N GLY A 60 -9.20 7.92 10.11
CA GLY A 60 -10.56 7.42 10.28
C GLY A 60 -11.11 6.71 9.03
N ASP A 61 -12.26 6.05 9.19
CA ASP A 61 -12.88 5.20 8.17
C ASP A 61 -13.42 5.97 6.96
N GLU A 62 -13.93 7.20 7.18
CA GLU A 62 -14.58 8.01 6.14
C GLU A 62 -13.58 8.86 5.33
N HIS A 63 -12.30 8.86 5.69
CA HIS A 63 -11.30 9.67 5.00
C HIS A 63 -11.07 9.14 3.56
N PRO A 64 -10.94 10.02 2.54
CA PRO A 64 -10.73 9.62 1.16
C PRO A 64 -9.57 8.64 0.94
N ASP A 65 -8.47 8.80 1.69
CA ASP A 65 -7.31 7.89 1.61
C ASP A 65 -7.61 6.50 2.17
N THR A 66 -8.42 6.40 3.21
CA THR A 66 -8.88 5.13 3.77
C THR A 66 -9.80 4.42 2.77
N ILE A 67 -10.76 5.15 2.18
CA ILE A 67 -11.65 4.62 1.14
C ILE A 67 -10.85 4.13 -0.08
N THR A 68 -9.83 4.89 -0.48
CA THR A 68 -8.94 4.51 -1.58
C THR A 68 -8.17 3.23 -1.26
N ALA A 69 -7.65 3.09 -0.03
CA ALA A 69 -6.97 1.87 0.42
C ALA A 69 -7.91 0.64 0.42
N ILE A 70 -9.17 0.82 0.83
CA ILE A 70 -10.21 -0.24 0.75
C ILE A 70 -10.40 -0.68 -0.70
N ASN A 71 -10.58 0.26 -1.63
CA ASN A 71 -10.79 -0.03 -3.04
C ASN A 71 -9.59 -0.78 -3.66
N ASN A 72 -8.38 -0.33 -3.39
CA ASN A 72 -7.16 -0.97 -3.91
C ASN A 72 -6.99 -2.40 -3.37
N LEU A 73 -7.27 -2.62 -2.08
CA LEU A 73 -7.26 -3.95 -1.50
C LEU A 73 -8.33 -4.86 -2.13
N ALA A 74 -9.55 -4.35 -2.35
CA ALA A 74 -10.63 -5.11 -2.98
C ALA A 74 -10.28 -5.55 -4.41
N ILE A 75 -9.72 -4.65 -5.22
CA ILE A 75 -9.24 -4.97 -6.58
C ILE A 75 -8.14 -6.03 -6.53
N THR A 76 -7.18 -5.87 -5.63
CA THR A 76 -6.06 -6.82 -5.49
C THR A 76 -6.54 -8.22 -5.07
N LEU A 77 -7.50 -8.30 -4.13
CA LEU A 77 -8.10 -9.57 -3.70
C LEU A 77 -8.99 -10.19 -4.78
N ARG A 78 -9.61 -9.40 -5.66
CA ARG A 78 -10.30 -9.93 -6.84
C ARG A 78 -9.30 -10.60 -7.78
N ASN A 79 -8.21 -9.92 -8.10
CA ASN A 79 -7.20 -10.44 -9.03
C ASN A 79 -6.52 -11.69 -8.45
N LEU A 80 -6.22 -11.72 -7.14
CA LEU A 80 -5.66 -12.90 -6.45
C LEU A 80 -6.57 -14.14 -6.55
N ARG A 81 -7.88 -13.98 -6.66
CA ARG A 81 -8.84 -15.09 -6.78
C ARG A 81 -9.05 -15.59 -8.22
N GLN A 82 -8.56 -14.84 -9.20
CA GLN A 82 -8.69 -15.16 -10.63
C GLN A 82 -7.46 -15.90 -11.19
N HIS A 83 -6.47 -16.15 -10.34
CA HIS A 83 -5.27 -16.93 -10.59
C HIS A 83 -5.24 -18.15 -9.68
#